data_AF-A0AAV6VTH6-F1
#
_entry.id   AF-A0AAV6VTH6-F1
#
_cell.length_a   1.000
_cell.length_b   1.000
_cell.length_c   1.000
_cell.angle_alpha   90.00
_cell.angle_beta   90.00
_cell.angle_gamma   90.00
#
_symmetry.space_group_name_H-M   'P 1'
#
loop_
_entity.id
_entity.type
_entity.pdbx_description
1 polymer ?
#
loop_
_entity_poly.entity_id
_entity_poly.type
_entity_poly.pdbx_seq_one_letter_code
_entity_poly.pdbx_strand_id
1 'polypeptide(L)'
;MGCINNKMGKTNHSSEKQSKIPPKKDSEVVVAFKSPENLPQRHILVQTALKTLEQQHGFRKMKDLGDGTFGDVYLMSDRNHERSIAVKIVNNKDIDESETVLWPKLDHENVLPLLEFLSLGDVGAFIMDAQAGSLDDVMDKEFRMGPHALDGVKAWLRDIVCGLEYLHSKDLCHLDLKVDNILISHSSKALLCDFTFLRDSKSLFSENTPWVCHMFTNRQKHATAMIAESRMVALRFAGNLSTLGGLA
;
A
#
# COMPACT_ATOMS: atom_id res chain seq x y z
N MET A 1 60.18 -43.79 3.46
CA MET A 1 60.94 -43.90 4.72
C MET A 1 61.67 -42.59 4.99
N GLY A 2 61.31 -41.93 6.10
CA GLY A 2 62.07 -40.88 6.80
C GLY A 2 62.26 -39.53 6.09
N CYS A 3 62.50 -38.41 6.77
CA CYS A 3 62.27 -37.96 8.14
C CYS A 3 62.80 -36.50 8.18
N ILE A 4 62.00 -35.56 8.71
CA ILE A 4 62.36 -34.45 9.63
C ILE A 4 63.56 -33.55 9.28
N ASN A 5 63.36 -32.22 9.15
CA ASN A 5 63.75 -31.22 10.17
C ASN A 5 63.74 -29.75 9.73
N ASN A 6 63.40 -28.92 10.72
CA ASN A 6 63.22 -27.47 10.77
C ASN A 6 64.54 -26.73 11.09
N LYS A 7 64.62 -25.42 10.77
CA LYS A 7 65.45 -24.30 11.35
C LYS A 7 65.74 -23.27 10.24
N MET A 8 65.88 -21.95 10.40
CA MET A 8 65.87 -20.95 11.49
C MET A 8 65.90 -19.55 10.81
N GLY A 9 65.59 -18.45 11.51
CA GLY A 9 66.18 -17.13 11.18
C GLY A 9 65.27 -15.90 11.29
N LYS A 10 65.50 -15.06 12.31
CA LYS A 10 64.94 -13.71 12.52
C LYS A 10 65.85 -12.64 11.90
N THR A 11 65.31 -11.44 11.56
CA THR A 11 65.62 -10.08 12.09
C THR A 11 65.48 -8.91 11.08
N ASN A 12 64.55 -7.99 11.38
CA ASN A 12 64.58 -6.51 11.44
C ASN A 12 65.26 -5.57 10.40
N HIS A 13 64.43 -4.59 9.95
CA HIS A 13 64.61 -3.13 9.81
C HIS A 13 65.52 -2.47 8.73
N SER A 14 64.87 -1.68 7.85
CA SER A 14 65.24 -0.30 7.40
C SER A 14 64.19 0.16 6.36
N SER A 15 63.26 1.05 6.70
CA SER A 15 63.27 2.53 6.55
C SER A 15 63.27 3.05 5.11
N GLU A 16 62.12 3.54 4.63
CA GLU A 16 62.05 4.53 3.55
C GLU A 16 60.92 5.55 3.78
N LYS A 17 61.18 6.77 3.29
CA LYS A 17 60.68 8.07 3.77
C LYS A 17 59.32 8.49 3.19
N GLN A 18 58.67 9.38 3.95
CA GLN A 18 57.42 10.10 3.69
C GLN A 18 57.42 10.97 2.42
N SER A 19 56.26 11.08 1.76
CA SER A 19 55.79 12.38 1.23
C SER A 19 54.26 12.48 1.35
N LYS A 20 53.80 13.66 1.75
CA LYS A 20 52.45 14.00 2.22
C LYS A 20 51.49 14.31 1.06
N ILE A 21 50.26 13.81 1.14
CA ILE A 21 49.07 14.39 0.47
C ILE A 21 47.97 14.50 1.55
N PRO A 22 47.31 15.66 1.76
CA PRO A 22 46.33 15.83 2.83
C PRO A 22 45.03 15.04 2.52
N PRO A 23 44.34 14.49 3.53
CA PRO A 23 43.08 13.79 3.30
C PRO A 23 41.98 14.80 2.93
N LYS A 24 41.31 14.56 1.80
CA LYS A 24 40.08 15.26 1.41
C LYS A 24 38.97 14.93 2.40
N LYS A 25 38.28 15.96 2.87
CA LYS A 25 37.03 15.89 3.63
C LYS A 25 35.85 15.70 2.68
N ASP A 26 34.82 15.03 3.21
CA ASP A 26 33.44 14.93 2.75
C ASP A 26 33.24 14.03 1.51
N SER A 27 32.35 13.04 1.50
CA SER A 27 31.01 12.98 2.07
C SER A 27 30.64 11.55 2.46
N GLU A 28 30.34 11.31 3.74
CA GLU A 28 29.60 10.11 4.15
C GLU A 28 28.21 10.16 3.49
N VAL A 29 27.90 9.15 2.68
CA VAL A 29 26.52 8.86 2.30
C VAL A 29 25.83 8.40 3.58
N VAL A 30 25.15 9.34 4.24
CA VAL A 30 24.23 9.03 5.33
C VAL A 30 23.05 8.29 4.71
N VAL A 31 23.14 6.96 4.66
CA VAL A 31 21.95 6.12 4.54
C VAL A 31 21.22 6.30 5.86
N ALA A 32 20.28 7.24 5.90
CA ALA A 32 19.38 7.42 7.02
C ALA A 32 18.46 6.19 7.09
N PHE A 33 18.93 5.14 7.77
CA PHE A 33 18.03 4.19 8.40
C PHE A 33 17.25 5.00 9.45
N LYS A 34 15.99 5.34 9.13
CA LYS A 34 15.06 5.85 10.14
C LYS A 34 15.04 4.84 11.28
N SER A 35 15.32 5.32 12.49
CA SER A 35 15.46 4.48 13.68
C SER A 35 14.12 3.83 14.06
N PRO A 36 14.14 2.64 14.70
CA PRO A 36 12.94 1.88 15.08
C PRO A 36 12.17 2.46 16.29
N GLU A 37 12.33 3.75 16.61
CA GLU A 37 12.03 4.29 17.94
C GLU A 37 10.55 4.67 18.20
N ASN A 38 9.65 4.60 17.21
CA ASN A 38 8.24 5.00 17.37
C ASN A 38 7.22 3.86 17.55
N LEU A 39 7.65 2.59 17.53
CA LEU A 39 6.74 1.44 17.70
C LEU A 39 5.96 1.41 19.04
N PRO A 40 6.56 1.75 20.21
CA PRO A 40 5.84 1.72 21.48
C PRO A 40 4.69 2.73 21.53
N GLN A 41 4.89 3.92 20.98
CA GLN A 41 3.88 4.99 21.00
C GLN A 41 2.71 4.67 20.08
N ARG A 42 2.96 4.18 18.85
CA ARG A 42 1.90 3.80 17.91
C ARG A 42 1.01 2.70 18.49
N HIS A 43 1.61 1.66 19.09
CA HIS A 43 0.85 0.58 19.71
C HIS A 43 -0.08 1.10 20.81
N ILE A 44 0.41 1.97 21.69
CA ILE A 44 -0.41 2.55 22.78
C ILE A 44 -1.58 3.38 22.23
N LEU A 45 -1.32 4.22 21.22
CA LEU A 45 -2.36 5.04 20.60
C LEU A 45 -3.46 4.17 19.97
N VAL A 46 -3.06 3.15 19.21
CA VAL A 46 -4.02 2.25 18.55
C VAL A 46 -4.82 1.44 19.56
N GLN A 47 -4.19 0.90 20.61
CA GLN A 47 -4.91 0.20 21.69
C GLN A 47 -5.90 1.12 22.43
N THR A 48 -5.55 2.40 22.61
CA THR A 48 -6.44 3.39 23.23
C THR A 48 -7.64 3.66 22.32
N ALA A 49 -7.41 3.84 21.02
CA ALA A 49 -8.47 4.04 20.04
C ALA A 49 -9.42 2.83 19.95
N LEU A 50 -8.88 1.60 19.92
CA LEU A 50 -9.69 0.38 19.93
C LEU A 50 -10.60 0.29 21.16
N LYS A 51 -10.12 0.68 22.34
CA LYS A 51 -10.94 0.74 23.56
C LYS A 51 -12.04 1.80 23.45
N THR A 52 -11.72 2.99 22.93
CA THR A 52 -12.70 4.06 22.72
C THR A 52 -13.79 3.62 21.74
N LEU A 53 -13.42 3.00 20.62
CA LEU A 53 -14.35 2.46 19.64
C LEU A 53 -15.29 1.41 20.25
N GLU A 54 -14.77 0.50 21.09
CA GLU A 54 -15.62 -0.49 21.76
C GLU A 54 -16.56 0.14 22.79
N GLN A 55 -16.06 1.05 23.63
CA GLN A 55 -16.81 1.62 24.76
C GLN A 55 -17.84 2.68 24.36
N GLN A 56 -17.49 3.53 23.38
CA GLN A 56 -18.30 4.69 23.00
C GLN A 56 -19.14 4.43 21.75
N HIS A 57 -18.65 3.59 20.83
CA HIS A 57 -19.31 3.33 19.55
C HIS A 57 -19.85 1.89 19.42
N GLY A 58 -19.53 1.01 20.37
CA GLY A 58 -19.99 -0.40 20.33
C GLY A 58 -19.27 -1.24 19.27
N PHE A 59 -18.13 -0.79 18.76
CA PHE A 59 -17.36 -1.50 17.74
C PHE A 59 -16.37 -2.46 18.38
N ARG A 60 -16.68 -3.76 18.32
CA ARG A 60 -15.84 -4.81 18.92
C ARG A 60 -14.84 -5.33 17.91
N LYS A 61 -13.54 -5.20 18.21
CA LYS A 61 -12.49 -5.82 17.41
C LYS A 61 -12.67 -7.34 17.31
N MET A 62 -12.58 -7.87 16.08
CA MET A 62 -12.65 -9.29 15.79
C MET A 62 -11.31 -9.84 15.30
N LYS A 63 -10.67 -9.16 14.34
CA LYS A 63 -9.47 -9.64 13.67
C LYS A 63 -8.60 -8.47 13.18
N ASP A 64 -7.29 -8.69 13.13
CA ASP A 64 -6.35 -7.85 12.39
C ASP A 64 -6.45 -8.18 10.89
N LEU A 65 -6.69 -7.16 10.06
CA LEU A 65 -6.76 -7.30 8.61
C LEU A 65 -5.46 -6.87 7.93
N GLY A 66 -4.75 -5.90 8.51
CA GLY A 66 -3.43 -5.51 8.04
C GLY A 66 -2.75 -4.53 8.98
N ASP A 67 -1.43 -4.62 9.04
CA ASP A 67 -0.56 -3.69 9.74
C ASP A 67 0.45 -3.13 8.73
N GLY A 68 0.49 -1.80 8.60
CA GLY A 68 1.28 -1.20 7.52
C GLY A 68 1.69 0.25 7.74
N THR A 69 2.49 0.75 6.81
CA THR A 69 2.99 2.12 6.82
C THR A 69 1.87 3.15 6.87
N PHE A 70 0.71 2.85 6.26
CA PHE A 70 -0.42 3.77 6.11
C PHE A 70 -1.51 3.61 7.17
N GLY A 71 -1.25 2.82 8.22
CA GLY A 71 -2.17 2.60 9.33
C GLY A 71 -2.39 1.13 9.63
N ASP A 72 -3.18 0.88 10.68
CA ASP A 72 -3.56 -0.47 11.12
C ASP A 72 -5.04 -0.69 10.82
N VAL A 73 -5.38 -1.80 10.16
CA VAL A 73 -6.74 -2.11 9.71
C VAL A 73 -7.30 -3.29 10.49
N TYR A 74 -8.50 -3.12 11.02
CA TYR A 74 -9.16 -4.10 11.87
C TYR A 74 -10.54 -4.46 11.35
N LEU A 75 -10.87 -5.75 11.35
CA LEU A 75 -12.24 -6.21 11.25
C LEU A 75 -12.90 -6.04 12.61
N MET A 76 -14.05 -5.37 12.64
CA MET A 76 -14.82 -5.14 13.85
C MET A 76 -16.29 -5.48 13.63
N SER A 77 -16.98 -5.86 14.71
CA SER A 77 -18.44 -6.01 14.75
C SER A 77 -19.05 -4.71 15.30
N ASP A 78 -19.90 -4.08 14.49
CA ASP A 78 -20.75 -2.98 14.90
C ASP A 78 -21.99 -3.55 15.60
N ARG A 79 -22.01 -3.50 16.93
CA ARG A 79 -23.09 -4.09 17.74
C ARG A 79 -24.40 -3.29 17.66
N ASN A 80 -24.34 -2.03 17.26
CA ASN A 80 -25.52 -1.18 17.19
C ASN A 80 -26.32 -1.44 15.92
N HIS A 81 -25.64 -1.80 14.82
CA HIS A 81 -26.26 -2.06 13.51
C HIS A 81 -26.15 -3.51 13.04
N GLU A 82 -25.65 -4.42 13.88
CA GLU A 82 -25.51 -5.86 13.61
C GLU A 82 -24.76 -6.18 12.30
N ARG A 83 -23.68 -5.44 12.01
CA ARG A 83 -22.88 -5.62 10.80
C ARG A 83 -21.38 -5.75 11.09
N SER A 84 -20.65 -6.23 10.09
CA SER A 84 -19.19 -6.27 10.09
C SER A 84 -18.63 -5.05 9.38
N ILE A 85 -17.71 -4.34 10.03
CA ILE A 85 -17.04 -3.15 9.50
C ILE A 85 -15.53 -3.38 9.48
N ALA A 86 -14.85 -2.69 8.57
CA ALA A 86 -13.41 -2.52 8.61
C ALA A 86 -13.09 -1.11 9.15
N VAL A 87 -12.10 -1.03 10.03
CA VAL A 87 -11.64 0.23 10.63
C VAL A 87 -10.15 0.40 10.41
N LYS A 88 -9.77 1.41 9.63
CA LYS A 88 -8.37 1.84 9.42
C LYS A 88 -8.04 2.93 10.44
N ILE A 89 -7.07 2.66 11.31
CA ILE A 89 -6.59 3.59 12.32
C ILE A 89 -5.25 4.17 11.87
N VAL A 90 -5.18 5.51 11.78
CA VAL A 90 -4.02 6.26 11.28
C VAL A 90 -3.65 7.33 12.28
N ASN A 91 -2.36 7.63 12.44
CA ASN A 91 -1.96 8.79 13.24
C ASN A 91 -2.45 10.07 12.57
N ASN A 92 -3.05 10.99 13.33
CA ASN A 92 -3.57 12.25 12.78
C ASN A 92 -2.50 13.07 12.05
N LYS A 93 -1.23 12.92 12.42
CA LYS A 93 -0.11 13.60 11.75
C LYS A 93 0.18 13.06 10.34
N ASP A 94 -0.25 11.83 10.07
CA ASP A 94 -0.04 11.14 8.79
C ASP A 94 -1.30 11.20 7.90
N ILE A 95 -2.42 11.75 8.41
CA ILE A 95 -3.65 11.89 7.65
C ILE A 95 -3.52 13.10 6.72
N ASP A 96 -3.62 12.84 5.42
CA ASP A 96 -3.72 13.88 4.40
C ASP A 96 -5.18 14.37 4.27
N GLU A 97 -5.35 15.65 3.92
CA GLU A 97 -6.67 16.22 3.64
C GLU A 97 -7.41 15.45 2.54
N SER A 98 -6.70 14.77 1.64
CA SER A 98 -7.31 13.95 0.59
C SER A 98 -8.29 12.90 1.12
N GLU A 99 -7.91 12.15 2.16
CA GLU A 99 -8.77 11.07 2.70
C GLU A 99 -9.95 11.61 3.51
N THR A 100 -9.82 12.80 4.10
CA THR A 100 -10.86 13.39 4.95
C THR A 100 -11.75 14.39 4.21
N VAL A 101 -11.34 14.88 3.04
CA VAL A 101 -12.07 15.90 2.25
C VAL A 101 -12.53 15.38 0.90
N LEU A 102 -11.74 14.55 0.21
CA LEU A 102 -12.07 14.07 -1.14
C LEU A 102 -12.82 12.75 -1.10
N TRP A 103 -12.31 11.76 -0.35
CA TRP A 103 -12.94 10.44 -0.26
C TRP A 103 -14.42 10.48 0.19
N PRO A 104 -14.83 11.28 1.21
CA PRO A 104 -16.25 11.34 1.61
C PRO A 104 -17.21 11.84 0.52
N LYS A 105 -16.68 12.48 -0.54
CA LYS A 105 -17.48 13.01 -1.67
C LYS A 105 -17.60 12.00 -2.81
N LEU A 106 -16.97 10.84 -2.70
CA LEU A 106 -17.00 9.80 -3.71
C LEU A 106 -18.22 8.90 -3.50
N ASP A 107 -18.97 8.66 -4.57
CA ASP A 107 -20.16 7.81 -4.56
C ASP A 107 -20.23 7.07 -5.91
N HIS A 108 -19.84 5.80 -5.91
CA HIS A 108 -19.81 4.95 -7.10
C HIS A 108 -19.76 3.46 -6.73
N GLU A 109 -20.41 2.59 -7.51
CA GLU A 109 -20.51 1.15 -7.20
C GLU A 109 -19.16 0.41 -7.15
N ASN A 110 -18.11 0.96 -7.77
CA ASN A 110 -16.75 0.40 -7.81
C ASN A 110 -15.74 1.22 -6.98
N VAL A 111 -16.20 2.07 -6.08
CA VAL A 111 -15.36 2.84 -5.15
C VAL A 111 -15.85 2.54 -3.74
N LEU A 112 -14.96 2.11 -2.85
CA LEU A 112 -15.35 1.79 -1.49
C LEU A 112 -15.86 3.05 -0.78
N PRO A 113 -17.12 3.09 -0.31
CA PRO A 113 -17.64 4.25 0.39
C PRO A 113 -17.01 4.36 1.79
N LEU A 114 -16.68 5.59 2.19
CA LEU A 114 -16.38 5.90 3.58
C LEU A 114 -17.70 6.11 4.33
N LEU A 115 -17.96 5.28 5.33
CA LEU A 115 -19.19 5.40 6.13
C LEU A 115 -19.06 6.56 7.12
N GLU A 116 -17.93 6.62 7.81
CA GLU A 116 -17.69 7.60 8.86
C GLU A 116 -16.19 7.79 9.10
N PHE A 117 -15.80 9.00 9.49
CA PHE A 117 -14.48 9.31 9.99
C PHE A 117 -14.59 9.84 11.42
N LEU A 118 -13.84 9.22 12.35
CA LEU A 118 -13.79 9.62 13.75
C LEU A 118 -12.38 10.10 14.13
N SER A 119 -12.29 11.28 14.73
CA SER A 119 -11.05 11.75 15.35
C SER A 119 -10.99 11.31 16.82
N LEU A 120 -10.08 10.41 17.15
CA LEU A 120 -9.95 9.77 18.46
C LEU A 120 -8.63 10.18 19.13
N GLY A 121 -8.55 11.44 19.58
CA GLY A 121 -7.33 12.00 20.17
C GLY A 121 -6.26 12.24 19.11
N ASP A 122 -5.15 11.49 19.18
CA ASP A 122 -4.00 11.61 18.26
C ASP A 122 -4.11 10.70 17.03
N VAL A 123 -5.20 9.96 16.87
CA VAL A 123 -5.44 9.09 15.72
C VAL A 123 -6.81 9.35 15.10
N GLY A 124 -6.93 9.06 13.81
CA GLY A 124 -8.18 9.04 13.07
C GLY A 124 -8.58 7.61 12.76
N ALA A 125 -9.87 7.33 12.80
CA ALA A 125 -10.47 6.05 12.45
C ALA A 125 -11.40 6.22 11.25
N PHE A 126 -11.06 5.57 10.15
CA PHE A 126 -11.88 5.51 8.93
C PHE A 126 -12.69 4.23 8.96
N ILE A 127 -14.01 4.36 8.91
CA ILE A 127 -14.96 3.25 9.04
C ILE A 127 -15.58 2.96 7.67
N MET A 128 -15.55 1.70 7.26
CA MET A 128 -16.10 1.21 5.99
C MET A 128 -16.76 -0.15 6.21
N ASP A 129 -17.64 -0.58 5.31
CA ASP A 129 -18.20 -1.93 5.38
C ASP A 129 -17.08 -2.96 5.13
N ALA A 130 -17.07 -4.03 5.91
CA ALA A 130 -16.15 -5.13 5.68
C ALA A 130 -16.48 -5.81 4.33
N GLN A 131 -15.44 -6.17 3.57
CA GLN A 131 -15.56 -6.84 2.28
C GLN A 131 -15.07 -8.29 2.37
N ALA A 132 -15.25 -9.06 1.29
CA ALA A 132 -14.89 -10.49 1.29
C ALA A 132 -13.37 -10.72 1.38
N GLY A 133 -12.57 -9.77 0.88
CA GLY A 133 -11.11 -9.78 0.92
C GLY A 133 -10.53 -8.81 -0.11
N SER A 134 -9.21 -8.73 -0.18
CA SER A 134 -8.54 -8.04 -1.28
C SER A 134 -8.52 -8.91 -2.55
N LEU A 135 -8.29 -8.30 -3.70
CA LEU A 135 -8.06 -9.04 -4.95
C LEU A 135 -6.79 -9.90 -4.84
N ASP A 136 -5.79 -9.47 -4.07
CA ASP A 136 -4.59 -10.27 -3.77
C ASP A 136 -4.96 -11.59 -3.05
N ASP A 137 -5.79 -11.51 -2.01
CA ASP A 137 -6.28 -12.68 -1.25
C ASP A 137 -7.01 -13.69 -2.15
N VAL A 138 -7.78 -13.18 -3.11
CA VAL A 138 -8.61 -13.99 -4.00
C VAL A 138 -7.76 -14.58 -5.11
N MET A 139 -6.83 -13.82 -5.69
CA MET A 139 -5.92 -14.33 -6.71
C MET A 139 -5.08 -15.49 -6.19
N ASP A 140 -4.56 -15.43 -4.97
CA ASP A 140 -3.75 -16.52 -4.41
C ASP A 140 -4.54 -17.83 -4.20
N LYS A 141 -5.86 -17.73 -3.97
CA LYS A 141 -6.75 -18.87 -3.72
C LYS A 141 -7.40 -19.41 -5.00
N GLU A 142 -7.89 -18.53 -5.86
CA GLU A 142 -8.74 -18.88 -7.02
C GLU A 142 -7.96 -19.07 -8.32
N PHE A 143 -6.76 -18.49 -8.51
CA PHE A 143 -5.98 -18.76 -9.74
C PHE A 143 -5.48 -20.21 -9.85
N ARG A 144 -5.64 -21.00 -8.79
CA ARG A 144 -5.43 -22.45 -8.84
C ARG A 144 -6.57 -23.20 -9.54
N MET A 145 -7.68 -22.53 -9.87
CA MET A 145 -8.95 -23.14 -10.26
C MET A 145 -9.37 -22.83 -11.71
N GLY A 146 -8.64 -23.40 -12.68
CA GLY A 146 -9.17 -23.74 -14.01
C GLY A 146 -9.71 -22.61 -14.93
N PRO A 147 -10.33 -22.98 -16.08
CA PRO A 147 -10.67 -22.04 -17.17
C PRO A 147 -11.71 -20.96 -16.82
N HIS A 148 -12.55 -21.20 -15.81
CA HIS A 148 -13.61 -20.27 -15.39
C HIS A 148 -13.07 -19.05 -14.61
N ALA A 149 -11.83 -19.12 -14.12
CA ALA A 149 -11.18 -17.99 -13.44
C ALA A 149 -11.04 -16.75 -14.37
N LEU A 150 -10.89 -16.97 -15.68
CA LEU A 150 -10.65 -15.88 -16.62
C LEU A 150 -11.85 -14.91 -16.75
N ASP A 151 -13.08 -15.41 -16.67
CA ASP A 151 -14.27 -14.57 -16.82
C ASP A 151 -14.54 -13.74 -15.55
N GLY A 152 -14.25 -14.29 -14.36
CA GLY A 152 -14.25 -13.53 -13.10
C GLY A 152 -13.23 -12.39 -13.13
N VAL A 153 -12.01 -12.68 -13.61
CA VAL A 153 -10.95 -11.66 -13.76
C VAL A 153 -11.35 -10.56 -14.73
N LYS A 154 -11.98 -10.89 -15.87
CA LYS A 154 -12.50 -9.88 -16.80
C LYS A 154 -13.59 -9.02 -16.15
N ALA A 155 -14.44 -9.59 -15.30
CA ALA A 155 -15.46 -8.85 -14.57
C ALA A 155 -14.82 -7.85 -13.58
N TRP A 156 -13.84 -8.29 -12.79
CA TRP A 156 -13.13 -7.40 -11.87
C TRP A 156 -12.35 -6.31 -12.59
N LEU A 157 -11.68 -6.62 -13.71
CA LEU A 157 -11.00 -5.61 -14.51
C LEU A 157 -11.96 -4.54 -15.04
N ARG A 158 -13.18 -4.94 -15.42
CA ARG A 158 -14.22 -3.99 -15.84
C ARG A 158 -14.65 -3.09 -14.68
N ASP A 159 -14.93 -3.67 -13.53
CA ASP A 159 -15.30 -2.94 -12.32
C ASP A 159 -14.20 -1.93 -11.90
N ILE A 160 -12.93 -2.35 -11.91
CA ILE A 160 -11.76 -1.47 -11.64
C ILE A 160 -11.74 -0.29 -12.63
N VAL A 161 -11.91 -0.58 -13.93
CA VAL A 161 -11.95 0.43 -14.98
C VAL A 161 -13.10 1.43 -14.76
N CYS A 162 -14.29 0.97 -14.41
CA CYS A 162 -15.43 1.83 -14.11
C CYS A 162 -15.14 2.74 -12.90
N GLY A 163 -14.54 2.20 -11.84
CA GLY A 163 -14.13 2.98 -10.67
C GLY A 163 -13.12 4.06 -11.02
N LEU A 164 -12.11 3.75 -11.84
CA LEU A 164 -11.10 4.72 -12.28
C LEU A 164 -11.70 5.78 -13.19
N GLU A 165 -12.57 5.40 -14.14
CA GLU A 165 -13.28 6.34 -15.00
C GLU A 165 -14.11 7.33 -14.16
N TYR A 166 -14.79 6.84 -13.12
CA TYR A 166 -15.50 7.69 -12.18
C TYR A 166 -14.56 8.69 -11.48
N LEU A 167 -13.44 8.24 -10.90
CA LEU A 167 -12.48 9.14 -10.24
C LEU A 167 -11.96 10.21 -11.20
N HIS A 168 -11.57 9.80 -12.41
CA HIS A 168 -11.07 10.73 -13.42
C HIS A 168 -12.15 11.71 -13.91
N SER A 169 -13.43 11.32 -13.94
CA SER A 169 -14.54 12.23 -14.24
C SER A 169 -14.70 13.35 -13.20
N LYS A 170 -14.16 13.15 -11.99
CA LYS A 170 -14.11 14.11 -10.88
C LYS A 170 -12.79 14.89 -10.84
N ASP A 171 -11.96 14.80 -11.89
CA ASP A 171 -10.59 15.31 -11.92
C ASP A 171 -9.69 14.71 -10.81
N LEU A 172 -9.94 13.48 -10.33
CA LEU A 172 -9.16 12.84 -9.26
C LEU A 172 -8.31 11.69 -9.78
N CYS A 173 -7.08 11.57 -9.29
CA CYS A 173 -6.18 10.45 -9.55
C CYS A 173 -5.93 9.63 -8.27
N HIS A 174 -6.03 8.31 -8.34
CA HIS A 174 -5.85 7.41 -7.19
C HIS A 174 -4.39 7.28 -6.75
N LEU A 175 -3.46 7.17 -7.73
CA LEU A 175 -1.99 7.16 -7.56
C LEU A 175 -1.36 5.99 -6.77
N ASP A 176 -2.14 5.04 -6.25
CA ASP A 176 -1.64 3.82 -5.59
C ASP A 176 -2.47 2.59 -5.98
N LEU A 177 -2.73 2.42 -7.28
CA LEU A 177 -3.47 1.26 -7.77
C LEU A 177 -2.59 0.01 -7.74
N LYS A 178 -2.92 -0.90 -6.83
CA LYS A 178 -2.32 -2.23 -6.69
C LYS A 178 -3.38 -3.22 -6.23
N VAL A 179 -3.10 -4.51 -6.36
CA VAL A 179 -4.09 -5.58 -6.10
C VAL A 179 -4.49 -5.67 -4.63
N ASP A 180 -3.63 -5.21 -3.72
CA ASP A 180 -3.93 -5.03 -2.29
C ASP A 180 -4.98 -3.94 -2.05
N ASN A 181 -5.02 -2.93 -2.94
CA ASN A 181 -5.92 -1.77 -2.88
C ASN A 181 -7.19 -1.96 -3.72
N ILE A 182 -7.47 -3.20 -4.13
CA ILE A 182 -8.74 -3.60 -4.73
C ILE A 182 -9.42 -4.55 -3.76
N LEU A 183 -10.60 -4.20 -3.26
CA LEU A 183 -11.42 -5.10 -2.45
C LEU A 183 -12.43 -5.82 -3.32
N ILE A 184 -12.72 -7.07 -2.99
CA ILE A 184 -13.81 -7.84 -3.57
C ILE A 184 -14.98 -7.82 -2.59
N SER A 185 -16.11 -7.30 -3.04
CA SER A 185 -17.32 -7.23 -2.24
C SER A 185 -17.92 -8.62 -2.00
N HIS A 186 -18.84 -8.71 -1.04
CA HIS A 186 -19.63 -9.93 -0.83
C HIS A 186 -20.51 -10.31 -2.04
N SER A 187 -20.75 -9.38 -2.97
CA SER A 187 -21.44 -9.61 -4.25
C SER A 187 -20.47 -9.85 -5.43
N SER A 188 -19.20 -10.13 -5.15
CA SER A 188 -18.14 -10.41 -6.14
C SER A 188 -17.82 -9.24 -7.08
N LYS A 189 -18.08 -8.00 -6.65
CA LYS A 189 -17.71 -6.77 -7.36
C LYS A 189 -16.36 -6.25 -6.89
N ALA A 190 -15.56 -5.71 -7.81
CA ALA A 190 -14.31 -5.05 -7.44
C ALA A 190 -14.56 -3.59 -7.01
N LEU A 191 -13.93 -3.19 -5.93
CA LEU A 191 -14.01 -1.87 -5.32
C LEU A 191 -12.59 -1.28 -5.19
N LEU A 192 -12.38 -0.05 -5.66
CA LEU A 192 -11.17 0.71 -5.37
C LEU A 192 -11.17 1.12 -3.88
N CYS A 193 -10.04 0.97 -3.19
CA CYS A 193 -9.87 1.42 -1.81
C CYS A 193 -8.49 2.05 -1.57
N ASP A 194 -8.29 2.57 -0.36
CA ASP A 194 -7.06 3.24 0.08
C ASP A 194 -6.74 4.53 -0.70
N PHE A 195 -7.37 5.62 -0.27
CA PHE A 195 -7.29 6.94 -0.92
C PHE A 195 -6.22 7.85 -0.31
N THR A 196 -5.24 7.28 0.42
CA THR A 196 -4.12 8.02 1.04
C THR A 196 -3.41 8.94 0.03
N PHE A 197 -3.25 8.46 -1.21
CA PHE A 197 -2.59 9.20 -2.30
C PHE A 197 -3.56 9.86 -3.29
N LEU A 198 -4.86 9.86 -3.02
CA LEU A 198 -5.85 10.49 -3.90
C LEU A 198 -5.56 11.99 -4.03
N ARG A 199 -5.49 12.53 -5.25
CA ARG A 199 -5.22 13.96 -5.46
C ARG A 199 -6.06 14.52 -6.61
N ASP A 200 -6.34 15.82 -6.55
CA ASP A 200 -6.87 16.55 -7.70
C ASP A 200 -5.80 16.61 -8.79
N SER A 201 -6.18 16.21 -10.00
CA SER A 201 -5.34 16.23 -11.18
C SER A 201 -4.67 17.58 -11.37
N LYS A 202 -5.37 18.70 -11.14
CA LYS A 202 -4.85 20.07 -11.27
C LYS A 202 -3.69 20.34 -10.31
N SER A 203 -3.78 19.81 -9.09
CA SER A 203 -2.71 19.95 -8.08
C SER A 203 -1.42 19.22 -8.48
N LEU A 204 -1.54 18.20 -9.34
CA LEU A 204 -0.40 17.44 -9.87
C LEU A 204 0.35 18.20 -10.97
N PHE A 205 -0.18 19.32 -11.49
CA PHE A 205 0.45 20.13 -12.55
C PHE A 205 1.23 21.35 -12.06
N SER A 206 1.23 21.66 -10.76
CA SER A 206 2.03 22.78 -10.22
C SER A 206 3.49 22.37 -9.91
N GLU A 207 4.38 22.68 -10.85
CA GLU A 207 5.86 22.82 -10.85
C GLU A 207 6.81 21.88 -10.04
N ASN A 208 6.38 20.87 -9.30
CA ASN A 208 7.33 19.95 -8.61
C ASN A 208 6.93 18.46 -8.58
N THR A 209 6.01 18.04 -9.42
CA THR A 209 5.50 16.66 -9.41
C THR A 209 6.39 15.71 -10.23
N PRO A 210 6.75 14.52 -9.73
CA PRO A 210 7.53 13.54 -10.49
C PRO A 210 6.89 13.21 -11.84
N TRP A 211 7.73 13.03 -12.87
CA TRP A 211 7.36 12.79 -14.29
C TRP A 211 6.28 11.74 -14.54
N VAL A 212 6.09 10.81 -13.59
CA VAL A 212 5.01 9.83 -13.59
C VAL A 212 3.67 10.57 -13.76
N CYS A 213 3.36 11.61 -12.97
CA CYS A 213 2.10 12.38 -13.06
C CYS A 213 1.82 13.06 -14.41
N HIS A 214 2.85 13.52 -15.12
CA HIS A 214 2.69 14.24 -16.39
C HIS A 214 2.20 13.35 -17.55
N MET A 215 2.28 12.02 -17.43
CA MET A 215 1.76 11.11 -18.46
C MET A 215 0.24 10.91 -18.41
N PHE A 216 -0.44 11.26 -17.31
CA PHE A 216 -1.77 10.72 -17.00
C PHE A 216 -2.99 11.53 -17.47
N THR A 217 -2.84 12.77 -17.97
CA THR A 217 -4.00 13.72 -17.96
C THR A 217 -4.33 14.43 -19.27
N ASN A 218 -3.78 14.03 -20.41
CA ASN A 218 -4.26 14.59 -21.68
C ASN A 218 -5.51 13.82 -22.16
N ARG A 219 -6.56 14.49 -22.64
CA ARG A 219 -7.88 13.89 -22.95
C ARG A 219 -7.86 12.72 -23.94
N GLN A 220 -6.80 12.56 -24.75
CA GLN A 220 -6.62 11.38 -25.63
C GLN A 220 -5.79 10.25 -25.00
N LYS A 221 -5.23 10.46 -23.80
CA LYS A 221 -4.37 9.53 -23.05
C LYS A 221 -5.01 9.04 -21.74
N HIS A 222 -6.28 9.36 -21.46
CA HIS A 222 -7.06 8.74 -20.38
C HIS A 222 -7.07 7.20 -20.52
N ALA A 223 -7.14 6.70 -21.75
CA ALA A 223 -6.95 5.29 -22.03
C ALA A 223 -5.53 4.79 -21.68
N THR A 224 -4.49 5.60 -21.82
CA THR A 224 -3.09 5.24 -21.49
C THR A 224 -2.83 5.19 -19.98
N ALA A 225 -3.44 6.10 -19.21
CA ALA A 225 -3.48 6.07 -17.74
C ALA A 225 -4.16 4.79 -17.25
N MET A 226 -5.36 4.51 -17.76
CA MET A 226 -6.07 3.26 -17.53
C MET A 226 -5.23 2.05 -17.96
N ILE A 227 -4.56 2.09 -19.11
CA ILE A 227 -3.71 1.00 -19.60
C ILE A 227 -2.46 0.84 -18.74
N ALA A 228 -1.86 1.88 -18.16
CA ALA A 228 -0.68 1.79 -17.31
C ALA A 228 -1.01 1.23 -15.92
N GLU A 229 -2.06 1.74 -15.30
CA GLU A 229 -2.55 1.27 -14.00
C GLU A 229 -3.17 -0.13 -14.11
N SER A 230 -3.96 -0.39 -15.16
CA SER A 230 -4.46 -1.73 -15.46
C SER A 230 -3.35 -2.67 -15.97
N ARG A 231 -2.24 -2.18 -16.53
CA ARG A 231 -1.09 -3.03 -16.94
C ARG A 231 -0.39 -3.65 -15.76
N MET A 232 -0.27 -2.95 -14.63
CA MET A 232 0.34 -3.52 -13.42
C MET A 232 -0.48 -4.72 -12.93
N VAL A 233 -1.79 -4.56 -12.86
CA VAL A 233 -2.74 -5.62 -12.49
C VAL A 233 -2.75 -6.74 -13.55
N ALA A 234 -2.81 -6.39 -14.84
CA ALA A 234 -2.80 -7.35 -15.95
C ALA A 234 -1.46 -8.10 -16.09
N LEU A 235 -0.31 -7.49 -15.77
CA LEU A 235 0.99 -8.15 -15.77
C LEU A 235 1.09 -9.18 -14.64
N ARG A 236 0.50 -8.91 -13.47
CA ARG A 236 0.41 -9.90 -12.40
C ARG A 236 -0.52 -11.06 -12.77
N PHE A 237 -1.65 -10.76 -13.41
CA PHE A 237 -2.50 -11.80 -14.01
C PHE A 237 -1.76 -12.62 -15.09
N ALA A 238 -1.01 -11.98 -15.99
CA ALA A 238 -0.26 -12.65 -17.05
C ALA A 238 0.91 -13.49 -16.53
N GLY A 239 1.62 -13.00 -15.50
CA GLY A 239 2.67 -13.75 -14.81
C GLY A 239 2.14 -15.05 -14.21
N ASN A 240 1.00 -15.00 -13.52
CA ASN A 240 0.34 -16.18 -12.95
C ASN A 240 -0.27 -17.13 -14.01
N LEU A 241 -0.68 -16.62 -15.17
CA LEU A 241 -1.11 -17.46 -16.29
C LEU A 241 0.07 -18.15 -16.99
N SER A 242 1.24 -17.49 -17.08
CA SER A 242 2.44 -18.06 -17.70
C SER A 242 3.06 -19.20 -16.89
N THR A 243 2.92 -19.19 -15.56
CA THR A 243 3.33 -20.29 -14.68
C THR A 243 2.38 -21.50 -14.77
N LEU A 244 1.11 -21.29 -15.11
CA LEU A 244 0.14 -22.36 -15.38
C LEU A 244 0.33 -23.01 -16.77
N GLY A 245 0.85 -22.26 -17.74
CA GLY A 245 1.15 -22.76 -19.10
C GLY A 245 2.43 -23.59 -19.23
N GLY A 246 3.24 -23.69 -18.18
CA GLY A 246 4.51 -24.44 -18.16
C GLY A 246 4.42 -25.88 -17.62
N LEU A 247 3.22 -26.35 -17.29
CA LEU A 247 2.96 -27.70 -16.73
C LEU A 247 1.98 -28.53 -17.59
N ALA A 248 1.86 -28.23 -18.88
CA ALA A 248 1.13 -29.04 -19.85
C ALA A 248 2.11 -29.77 -20.79
#